data_AF-A0A8T4HBV2-F1
#
_entry.id   AF-A0A8T4HBV2-F1
#
_cell.length_a   1.000
_cell.length_b   1.000
_cell.length_c   1.000
_cell.angle_alpha   90.00
_cell.angle_beta   90.00
_cell.angle_gamma   90.00
#
_symmetry.space_group_name_H-M   'P 1'
#
loop_
_entity.id
_entity.type
_entity.pdbx_description
1 polymer ?
#
loop_
_entity_poly.entity_id
_entity_poly.type
_entity_poly.pdbx_seq_one_letter_code
_entity_poly.pdbx_strand_id
1 'polypeptide(L)'
;MRSHNGMRPQDIVILLKIISLAVKDEPWQFRDLSALLNISISEISESLRRSEQAGLINGKKVARNSLMEFIQYGLKYVFPQKPGSLATGMPTAHSHPFYKERIVSSNPYVWPSFDGSIRGESIEPLHKGVINASDQDDIFYLLLASVDIIRVGRVREIQIAIEEIKKYVL
;
A
#
# COMPACT_ATOMS: atom_id res chain seq x y z
N MET A 1 -11.80 10.00 -25.58
CA MET A 1 -11.02 9.57 -24.40
C MET A 1 -11.88 8.65 -23.55
N ARG A 2 -11.36 7.51 -23.07
CA ARG A 2 -12.09 6.69 -22.09
C ARG A 2 -12.36 7.53 -20.85
N SER A 3 -13.60 7.53 -20.35
CA SER A 3 -13.98 8.22 -19.11
C SER A 3 -13.06 7.79 -17.97
N HIS A 4 -12.48 8.76 -17.28
CA HIS A 4 -11.65 8.51 -16.10
C HIS A 4 -12.55 8.44 -14.85
N ASN A 5 -12.88 7.23 -14.40
CA ASN A 5 -13.79 7.01 -13.27
C ASN A 5 -13.12 7.18 -11.88
N GLY A 6 -12.20 8.14 -11.75
CA GLY A 6 -11.45 8.40 -10.52
C GLY A 6 -10.27 7.44 -10.27
N MET A 7 -9.54 7.70 -9.18
CA MET A 7 -8.42 6.88 -8.72
C MET A 7 -8.92 5.52 -8.18
N ARG A 8 -8.13 4.47 -8.35
CA ARG A 8 -8.44 3.11 -7.88
C ARG A 8 -7.48 2.67 -6.78
N PRO A 9 -7.88 1.75 -5.88
CA PRO A 9 -7.01 1.21 -4.83
C PRO A 9 -5.66 0.71 -5.34
N GLN A 10 -5.65 -0.01 -6.48
CA GLN A 10 -4.43 -0.54 -7.10
C GLN A 10 -3.44 0.55 -7.56
N ASP A 11 -3.91 1.78 -7.79
CA ASP A 11 -3.03 2.87 -8.22
C ASP A 11 -2.01 3.19 -7.11
N ILE A 12 -2.43 3.14 -5.84
CA ILE A 12 -1.55 3.34 -4.69
C ILE A 12 -0.58 2.17 -4.53
N VAL A 13 -1.04 0.94 -4.74
CA VAL A 13 -0.18 -0.26 -4.70
C VAL A 13 0.95 -0.15 -5.73
N ILE A 14 0.63 0.28 -6.95
CA ILE A 14 1.62 0.42 -8.03
C ILE A 14 2.61 1.55 -7.72
N LEU A 15 2.12 2.72 -7.26
CA LEU A 15 2.99 3.85 -6.93
C LEU A 15 3.93 3.52 -5.76
N LEU A 16 3.45 2.84 -4.71
CA LEU A 16 4.29 2.40 -3.59
C LEU A 16 5.31 1.34 -4.02
N LYS A 17 4.98 0.47 -4.98
CA LYS A 17 5.96 -0.48 -5.51
C LYS A 17 7.08 0.24 -6.26
N ILE A 18 6.74 1.28 -7.03
CA ILE A 18 7.74 2.12 -7.70
C ILE A 18 8.63 2.84 -6.66
N ILE A 19 8.06 3.31 -5.54
CA ILE A 19 8.85 3.86 -4.43
C ILE A 19 9.81 2.81 -3.86
N SER A 20 9.32 1.60 -3.57
CA SER A 20 10.16 0.51 -3.05
C SER A 20 11.36 0.21 -3.98
N LEU A 21 11.10 0.09 -5.28
CA LEU A 21 12.14 -0.15 -6.29
C LEU A 21 13.13 1.03 -6.35
N ALA A 22 12.64 2.27 -6.28
CA ALA A 22 13.49 3.45 -6.29
C ALA A 22 14.38 3.55 -5.03
N VAL A 23 13.91 3.09 -3.87
CA VAL A 23 14.73 3.03 -2.63
C VAL A 23 15.86 2.01 -2.77
N LYS A 24 15.67 0.96 -3.58
CA LYS A 24 16.67 -0.08 -3.86
C LYS A 24 17.56 0.25 -5.07
N ASP A 25 17.41 1.43 -5.67
CA ASP A 25 18.05 1.82 -6.93
C ASP A 25 17.77 0.84 -8.09
N GLU A 26 16.61 0.17 -8.07
CA GLU A 26 16.21 -0.81 -9.07
C GLU A 26 15.39 -0.16 -10.20
N PRO A 27 15.88 -0.19 -11.46
CA PRO A 27 15.09 0.28 -12.60
C PRO A 27 13.95 -0.68 -12.91
N TRP A 28 12.87 -0.16 -13.50
CA TRP A 28 11.70 -0.97 -13.83
C TRP A 28 11.12 -0.67 -15.21
N GLN A 29 10.46 -1.69 -15.74
CA GLN A 29 9.62 -1.66 -16.93
C GLN A 29 8.22 -2.17 -16.58
N PHE A 30 7.26 -1.97 -17.49
CA PHE A 30 5.87 -2.36 -17.28
C PHE A 30 5.70 -3.86 -17.00
N ARG A 31 6.50 -4.71 -17.66
CA ARG A 31 6.50 -6.16 -17.44
C ARG A 31 6.99 -6.54 -16.04
N ASP A 32 7.92 -5.77 -15.49
CA ASP A 32 8.49 -6.05 -14.17
C ASP A 32 7.43 -5.73 -13.10
N LEU A 33 6.77 -4.56 -13.19
CA LEU A 33 5.64 -4.23 -12.31
C LEU A 33 4.49 -5.24 -12.45
N SER A 34 4.21 -5.70 -13.66
CA SER A 34 3.17 -6.70 -13.92
C SER A 34 3.46 -8.01 -13.19
N ALA A 35 4.70 -8.52 -13.31
CA ALA A 35 5.14 -9.74 -12.64
C ALA A 35 5.16 -9.57 -11.12
N LEU A 36 5.75 -8.48 -10.62
CA LEU A 36 5.94 -8.25 -9.19
C LEU A 36 4.62 -8.02 -8.44
N LEU A 37 3.59 -7.47 -9.09
CA LEU A 37 2.31 -7.15 -8.44
C LEU A 37 1.18 -8.09 -8.84
N ASN A 38 1.43 -9.00 -9.78
CA ASN A 38 0.41 -9.85 -10.40
C ASN A 38 -0.79 -9.00 -10.94
N ILE A 39 -0.44 -7.91 -11.63
CA ILE A 39 -1.39 -7.00 -12.30
C ILE A 39 -1.09 -7.03 -13.79
N SER A 40 -2.12 -7.06 -14.64
CA SER A 40 -1.88 -7.08 -16.09
C SER A 40 -1.18 -5.81 -16.58
N ILE A 41 -0.36 -5.92 -17.64
CA ILE A 41 0.34 -4.76 -18.24
C ILE A 41 -0.63 -3.65 -18.63
N SER A 42 -1.82 -4.00 -19.13
CA SER A 42 -2.85 -3.03 -19.49
C SER A 42 -3.40 -2.30 -18.26
N GLU A 43 -3.60 -2.98 -17.13
CA GLU A 43 -4.01 -2.36 -15.88
C GLU A 43 -2.92 -1.48 -15.26
N ILE A 44 -1.64 -1.89 -15.34
CA ILE A 44 -0.49 -1.05 -14.97
C ILE A 44 -0.52 0.24 -15.81
N SER A 45 -0.63 0.11 -17.14
CA SER A 45 -0.64 1.27 -18.05
C SER A 45 -1.80 2.23 -17.77
N GLU A 46 -3.00 1.68 -17.60
CA GLU A 46 -4.17 2.47 -17.24
C GLU A 46 -3.99 3.14 -15.86
N SER A 47 -3.42 2.45 -14.88
CA SER A 47 -3.11 3.00 -13.55
C SER A 47 -2.13 4.17 -13.60
N LEU A 48 -1.03 4.01 -14.34
CA LEU A 48 -0.02 5.05 -14.48
C LEU A 48 -0.59 6.27 -15.22
N ARG A 49 -1.44 6.07 -16.23
CA ARG A 49 -2.15 7.17 -16.90
C ARG A 49 -3.07 7.93 -15.94
N ARG A 50 -3.81 7.23 -15.08
CA ARG A 50 -4.64 7.88 -14.04
C ARG A 50 -3.79 8.66 -13.05
N SER A 51 -2.69 8.08 -12.61
CA SER A 51 -1.76 8.68 -11.66
C SER A 51 -1.07 9.92 -12.24
N GLU A 52 -0.75 9.91 -13.54
CA GLU A 52 -0.17 11.06 -14.23
C GLU A 52 -1.18 12.21 -14.35
N GLN A 53 -2.44 11.90 -14.70
CA GLN A 53 -3.53 12.90 -14.70
C GLN A 53 -3.77 13.50 -13.32
N ALA A 54 -3.57 12.73 -12.25
CA ALA A 54 -3.66 13.19 -10.86
C ALA A 54 -2.39 13.91 -10.36
N GLY A 55 -1.33 14.01 -11.16
CA GLY A 55 -0.06 14.64 -10.76
C GLY A 55 0.74 13.83 -9.74
N LEU A 56 0.50 12.51 -9.63
CA LEU A 56 1.19 11.61 -8.70
C LEU A 56 2.44 10.94 -9.30
N ILE A 57 2.59 10.98 -10.62
CA ILE A 57 3.75 10.47 -11.34
C ILE A 57 4.02 11.33 -12.57
N ASN A 58 5.31 11.49 -12.92
CA ASN A 58 5.76 12.12 -14.15
C ASN A 58 6.65 11.13 -14.92
N GLY A 59 6.13 10.59 -16.02
CA GLY A 59 6.77 9.49 -16.75
C GLY A 59 6.97 8.26 -15.87
N LYS A 60 8.22 7.96 -15.51
CA LYS A 60 8.59 6.82 -14.64
C LYS A 60 8.91 7.21 -13.20
N LYS A 61 8.84 8.50 -12.85
CA LYS A 61 9.21 9.00 -11.51
C LYS A 61 7.98 9.43 -10.74
N VAL A 62 7.79 8.84 -9.55
CA VAL A 62 6.71 9.23 -8.64
C VAL A 62 6.93 10.66 -8.16
N ALA A 63 5.89 11.49 -8.20
CA ALA A 63 5.87 12.81 -7.60
C ALA A 63 5.73 12.64 -6.07
N ARG A 64 6.85 12.38 -5.41
CA ARG A 64 6.96 11.99 -3.99
C ARG A 64 6.15 12.87 -3.03
N ASN A 65 6.28 14.20 -3.17
CA ASN A 65 5.53 15.15 -2.34
C ASN A 65 4.02 15.03 -2.56
N SER A 66 3.55 14.97 -3.81
CA SER A 66 2.14 14.83 -4.14
C SER A 66 1.56 13.50 -3.65
N LEU A 67 2.31 12.41 -3.81
CA LEU A 67 1.90 11.10 -3.29
C LEU A 67 1.81 11.13 -1.76
N MET A 68 2.78 11.75 -1.08
CA MET A 68 2.76 11.85 0.38
C MET A 68 1.61 12.72 0.89
N GLU A 69 1.30 13.83 0.23
CA GLU A 69 0.14 14.66 0.55
C GLU A 69 -1.16 13.84 0.43
N PHE A 70 -1.32 13.09 -0.66
CA PHE A 70 -2.47 12.23 -0.86
C PHE A 70 -2.56 11.12 0.18
N ILE A 71 -1.46 10.42 0.48
CA ILE A 71 -1.41 9.37 1.50
C ILE A 71 -1.82 9.93 2.87
N GLN A 72 -1.29 11.09 3.24
CA GLN A 72 -1.50 11.67 4.57
C GLN A 72 -2.93 12.20 4.76
N TYR A 73 -3.50 12.84 3.73
CA TYR A 73 -4.75 13.61 3.89
C TYR A 73 -5.93 13.07 3.09
N GLY A 74 -5.71 12.39 1.97
CA GLY A 74 -6.77 11.91 1.08
C GLY A 74 -7.11 10.43 1.23
N LEU A 75 -6.09 9.57 1.38
CA LEU A 75 -6.18 8.12 1.24
C LEU A 75 -7.29 7.47 2.06
N LYS A 76 -7.40 7.82 3.35
CA LYS A 76 -8.40 7.25 4.26
C LYS A 76 -9.85 7.59 3.90
N TYR A 77 -10.07 8.68 3.17
CA TYR A 77 -11.40 9.10 2.72
C TYR A 77 -11.76 8.50 1.36
N VAL A 78 -10.77 8.31 0.49
CA VAL A 78 -10.98 7.74 -0.85
C VAL A 78 -11.08 6.21 -0.80
N PHE A 79 -10.31 5.57 0.07
CA PHE A 79 -10.29 4.12 0.26
C PHE A 79 -10.54 3.74 1.74
N PRO A 80 -11.71 4.10 2.29
CA PRO A 80 -12.01 3.84 3.70
C PRO A 80 -12.01 2.33 3.98
N GLN A 81 -11.63 1.98 5.20
CA GLN A 81 -11.60 0.59 5.66
C GLN A 81 -12.13 0.50 7.08
N LYS A 82 -12.75 -0.63 7.40
CA LYS A 82 -13.03 -1.05 8.77
C LYS A 82 -12.50 -2.46 9.00
N PRO A 83 -12.09 -2.83 10.22
CA PRO A 83 -11.80 -4.22 10.55
C PRO A 83 -13.01 -5.11 10.26
N GLY A 84 -12.76 -6.25 9.62
CA GLY A 84 -13.76 -7.26 9.29
C GLY A 84 -13.75 -8.43 10.26
N SER A 85 -14.33 -9.56 9.84
CA SER A 85 -14.37 -10.79 10.64
C SER A 85 -12.99 -11.35 10.92
N LEU A 86 -12.87 -12.15 11.98
CA LEU A 86 -11.63 -12.87 12.27
C LEU A 86 -11.26 -13.82 11.13
N ALA A 87 -10.01 -13.73 10.67
CA ALA A 87 -9.42 -14.58 9.66
C ALA A 87 -7.97 -14.95 10.04
N THR A 88 -7.46 -16.01 9.44
CA THR A 88 -6.01 -16.27 9.40
C THR A 88 -5.42 -15.50 8.22
N GLY A 89 -4.26 -14.89 8.38
CA GLY A 89 -3.68 -14.07 7.32
C GLY A 89 -2.28 -13.54 7.60
N MET A 90 -1.75 -12.82 6.61
CA MET A 90 -0.48 -12.10 6.73
C MET A 90 -0.70 -10.88 7.65
N PRO A 91 0.14 -10.64 8.66
CA PRO A 91 -0.01 -9.48 9.54
C PRO A 91 0.00 -8.17 8.74
N THR A 92 -0.83 -7.19 9.08
CA THR A 92 -0.77 -5.85 8.48
C THR A 92 -1.04 -4.79 9.54
N ALA A 93 -1.00 -3.53 9.15
CA ALA A 93 -1.19 -2.38 10.02
C ALA A 93 -0.29 -2.45 11.26
N HIS A 94 -0.83 -2.24 12.46
CA HIS A 94 -0.08 -2.34 13.72
C HIS A 94 0.45 -3.75 14.01
N SER A 95 -0.04 -4.78 13.32
CA SER A 95 0.40 -6.17 13.52
C SER A 95 1.60 -6.55 12.67
N HIS A 96 1.95 -5.74 11.67
CA HIS A 96 3.21 -5.88 10.96
C HIS A 96 4.38 -5.90 11.96
N PRO A 97 5.40 -6.77 11.80
CA PRO A 97 6.48 -6.95 12.78
C PRO A 97 7.11 -5.63 13.26
N PHE A 98 7.44 -4.73 12.32
CA PHE A 98 7.95 -3.39 12.63
C PHE A 98 7.06 -2.57 13.58
N TYR A 99 5.74 -2.58 13.34
CA TYR A 99 4.79 -1.77 14.12
C TYR A 99 4.38 -2.43 15.42
N LYS A 100 4.41 -3.77 15.50
CA LYS A 100 4.05 -4.52 16.70
C LYS A 100 4.91 -4.15 17.92
N GLU A 101 6.16 -3.75 17.69
CA GLU A 101 7.08 -3.27 18.73
C GLU A 101 6.79 -1.83 19.19
N ARG A 102 6.05 -1.06 18.39
CA ARG A 102 5.83 0.39 18.55
C ARG A 102 4.39 0.73 18.93
N ILE A 103 3.45 -0.15 18.62
CA ILE A 103 2.02 0.03 18.81
C ILE A 103 1.49 -1.19 19.58
N VAL A 104 1.04 -0.94 20.82
CA VAL A 104 0.42 -1.97 21.64
C VAL A 104 -1.04 -2.12 21.24
N SER A 105 -1.42 -3.30 20.78
CA SER A 105 -2.80 -3.65 20.45
C SER A 105 -3.13 -5.09 20.89
N SER A 106 -4.35 -5.31 21.38
CA SER A 106 -4.85 -6.62 21.78
C SER A 106 -5.41 -7.43 20.62
N ASN A 107 -5.82 -6.76 19.54
CA ASN A 107 -6.48 -7.39 18.40
C ASN A 107 -5.57 -7.26 17.17
N PRO A 108 -4.97 -8.35 16.68
CA PRO A 108 -4.16 -8.29 15.48
C PRO A 108 -5.02 -8.01 14.24
N TYR A 109 -4.42 -7.34 13.24
CA TYR A 109 -4.97 -7.13 11.91
C TYR A 109 -4.20 -7.96 10.89
N VAL A 110 -4.93 -8.57 9.97
CA VAL A 110 -4.36 -9.41 8.93
C VAL A 110 -4.97 -9.13 7.56
N TRP A 111 -4.18 -9.26 6.51
CA TRP A 111 -4.71 -9.55 5.18
C TRP A 111 -5.06 -11.04 5.11
N PRO A 112 -6.34 -11.42 4.92
CA PRO A 112 -6.74 -12.82 4.88
C PRO A 112 -5.93 -13.60 3.84
N SER A 113 -5.31 -14.70 4.26
CA SER A 113 -4.53 -15.57 3.38
C SER A 113 -4.46 -16.98 3.94
N PHE A 114 -4.43 -17.98 3.06
CA PHE A 114 -4.37 -19.40 3.45
C PHE A 114 -3.05 -19.78 4.13
N ASP A 115 -1.96 -19.10 3.76
CA ASP A 115 -0.60 -19.24 4.30
C ASP A 115 -0.31 -18.27 5.46
N GLY A 116 -1.34 -17.59 5.97
CA GLY A 116 -1.20 -16.59 7.02
C GLY A 116 -0.60 -17.12 8.32
N SER A 117 0.26 -16.32 8.94
CA SER A 117 1.01 -16.72 10.14
C SER A 117 0.27 -16.49 11.45
N ILE A 118 -0.76 -15.64 11.46
CA ILE A 118 -1.53 -15.31 12.67
C ILE A 118 -3.02 -15.20 12.38
N ARG A 119 -3.84 -15.24 13.45
CA ARG A 119 -5.28 -14.97 13.41
C ARG A 119 -5.56 -13.55 13.92
N GLY A 120 -6.39 -12.80 13.20
CA GLY A 120 -6.74 -11.41 13.53
C GLY A 120 -7.98 -10.93 12.80
N GLU A 121 -8.42 -9.70 13.07
CA GLU A 121 -9.51 -9.05 12.32
C GLU A 121 -9.03 -8.74 10.90
N SER A 122 -9.89 -9.01 9.90
CA SER A 122 -9.50 -8.88 8.51
C SER A 122 -9.42 -7.42 8.06
N ILE A 123 -8.39 -7.11 7.28
CA ILE A 123 -8.24 -5.87 6.54
C ILE A 123 -8.26 -6.22 5.04
N GLU A 124 -9.11 -5.54 4.28
CA GLU A 124 -9.16 -5.72 2.83
C GLU A 124 -7.92 -5.06 2.20
N PRO A 125 -7.04 -5.84 1.55
CA PRO A 125 -5.88 -5.27 0.88
C PRO A 125 -6.33 -4.39 -0.29
N LEU A 126 -5.56 -3.32 -0.58
CA LEU A 126 -5.87 -2.43 -1.69
C LEU A 126 -5.84 -3.12 -3.07
N HIS A 127 -5.21 -4.29 -3.17
CA HIS A 127 -5.27 -5.15 -4.35
C HIS A 127 -4.99 -6.60 -3.95
N LYS A 128 -5.62 -7.57 -4.63
CA LYS A 128 -5.44 -9.02 -4.36
C LYS A 128 -3.98 -9.50 -4.43
N GLY A 129 -3.14 -8.82 -5.23
CA GLY A 129 -1.72 -9.15 -5.39
C GLY A 129 -0.81 -8.65 -4.27
N VAL A 130 -1.34 -7.85 -3.32
CA VAL A 130 -0.56 -7.26 -2.22
C VAL A 130 0.16 -8.31 -1.37
N ILE A 131 -0.52 -9.40 -1.02
CA ILE A 131 0.01 -10.42 -0.10
C ILE A 131 1.28 -11.05 -0.70
N ASN A 132 1.15 -11.62 -1.90
CA ASN A 132 2.28 -12.23 -2.62
C ASN A 132 3.42 -11.24 -2.90
N ALA A 133 3.07 -10.00 -3.26
CA ALA A 133 4.07 -8.97 -3.56
C ALA A 133 4.81 -8.47 -2.31
N SER A 134 4.15 -8.49 -1.14
CA SER A 134 4.73 -8.08 0.15
C SER A 134 5.66 -9.14 0.72
N ASP A 135 5.35 -10.41 0.53
CA ASP A 135 6.17 -11.54 0.97
C ASP A 135 7.61 -11.53 0.39
N GLN A 136 7.79 -10.88 -0.76
CA GLN A 136 9.07 -10.80 -1.47
C GLN A 136 9.76 -9.43 -1.35
N ASP A 137 9.18 -8.49 -0.61
CA ASP A 137 9.68 -7.11 -0.54
C ASP A 137 9.31 -6.43 0.79
N ASP A 138 10.22 -6.51 1.77
CA ASP A 138 10.03 -5.95 3.11
C ASP A 138 9.74 -4.44 3.12
N ILE A 139 10.35 -3.67 2.22
CA ILE A 139 10.08 -2.23 2.12
C ILE A 139 8.65 -2.04 1.65
N PHE A 140 8.26 -2.70 0.56
CA PHE A 140 6.90 -2.60 0.04
C PHE A 140 5.85 -3.07 1.05
N TYR A 141 6.12 -4.16 1.77
CA TYR A 141 5.28 -4.66 2.84
C TYR A 141 5.09 -3.63 3.96
N LEU A 142 6.18 -3.00 4.42
CA LEU A 142 6.13 -1.94 5.42
C LEU A 142 5.30 -0.74 4.93
N LEU A 143 5.49 -0.30 3.68
CA LEU A 143 4.73 0.82 3.10
C LEU A 143 3.22 0.53 3.09
N LEU A 144 2.82 -0.67 2.68
CA LEU A 144 1.42 -1.07 2.65
C LEU A 144 0.82 -1.26 4.05
N ALA A 145 1.57 -1.81 4.99
CA ALA A 145 1.14 -1.87 6.38
C ALA A 145 0.94 -0.46 6.97
N SER A 146 1.83 0.49 6.65
CA SER A 146 1.70 1.89 7.05
C SER A 146 0.41 2.51 6.49
N VAL A 147 0.11 2.24 5.21
CA VAL A 147 -1.14 2.65 4.57
C VAL A 147 -2.36 2.08 5.29
N ASP A 148 -2.35 0.82 5.70
CA ASP A 148 -3.47 0.26 6.44
C ASP A 148 -3.62 0.89 7.83
N ILE A 149 -2.54 1.22 8.54
CA ILE A 149 -2.65 2.03 9.77
C ILE A 149 -3.32 3.38 9.47
N ILE A 150 -3.00 4.04 8.36
CA ILE A 150 -3.65 5.31 7.97
C ILE A 150 -5.15 5.13 7.70
N ARG A 151 -5.56 3.96 7.18
CA ARG A 151 -6.96 3.66 6.85
C ARG A 151 -7.80 3.24 8.06
N VAL A 152 -7.23 2.52 9.04
CA VAL A 152 -7.99 1.92 10.16
C VAL A 152 -7.52 2.28 11.57
N GLY A 153 -6.33 2.86 11.70
CA GLY A 153 -5.69 3.12 12.99
C GLY A 153 -6.25 4.32 13.74
N ARG A 154 -5.83 4.46 14.99
CA ARG A 154 -6.13 5.62 15.85
C ARG A 154 -5.20 6.78 15.54
N VAL A 155 -5.55 8.00 15.96
CA VAL A 155 -4.77 9.23 15.70
C VAL A 155 -3.28 9.08 15.99
N ARG A 156 -2.92 8.48 17.14
CA ARG A 156 -1.52 8.26 17.51
C ARG A 156 -0.80 7.25 16.61
N GLU A 157 -1.48 6.18 16.23
CA GLU A 157 -0.96 5.13 15.35
C GLU A 157 -0.75 5.67 13.93
N ILE A 158 -1.73 6.43 13.43
CA ILE A 158 -1.68 7.13 12.15
C ILE A 158 -0.46 8.06 12.10
N GLN A 159 -0.20 8.83 13.17
CA GLN A 159 0.96 9.72 13.22
C GLN A 159 2.29 8.94 13.11
N ILE A 160 2.42 7.83 13.83
CA ILE A 160 3.61 6.95 13.76
C ILE A 160 3.78 6.41 12.33
N ALA A 161 2.70 5.94 11.70
CA ALA A 161 2.75 5.41 10.33
C ALA A 161 3.11 6.49 9.29
N ILE A 162 2.60 7.71 9.46
CA ILE A 162 2.95 8.86 8.60
C ILE A 162 4.43 9.22 8.74
N GLU A 163 4.97 9.23 9.96
CA GLU A 163 6.38 9.51 10.20
C GLU A 163 7.29 8.44 9.58
N GLU A 164 6.88 7.17 9.66
CA GLU A 164 7.65 6.08 9.08
C GLU A 164 7.62 6.07 7.56
N ILE A 165 6.43 6.12 6.95
CA ILE A 165 6.29 6.05 5.48
C ILE A 165 7.01 7.21 4.78
N LYS A 166 7.09 8.38 5.43
CA LYS A 166 7.83 9.55 4.93
C LYS A 166 9.31 9.27 4.69
N LYS A 167 9.95 8.41 5.48
CA LYS A 167 11.39 8.09 5.33
C LYS A 167 11.73 7.39 4.02
N TYR A 168 10.73 6.78 3.39
CA TYR A 168 10.88 6.06 2.13
C TYR A 168 10.33 6.86 0.95
N VAL A 169 9.20 7.55 1.18
CA VAL A 169 8.51 8.30 0.13
C VAL A 169 9.20 9.64 -0.15
N LEU A 170 9.71 10.36 0.86
CA LEU A 170 10.39 11.65 0.69
C LEU A 170 11.90 11.43 0.56
#